data_AF-A0A0C2VGW1-F1
#
_entry.id   AF-A0A0C2VGW1-F1
#
_cell.length_a   1.000
_cell.length_b   1.000
_cell.length_c   1.000
_cell.angle_alpha   90.00
_cell.angle_beta   90.00
_cell.angle_gamma   90.00
#
_symmetry.space_group_name_H-M   'P 1'
#
loop_
_entity.id
_entity.type
_entity.pdbx_description
1 polymer ?
#
loop_
_entity_poly.entity_id
_entity_poly.type
_entity_poly.pdbx_seq_one_letter_code
_entity_poly.pdbx_strand_id
1 'polypeptide(L)'
;VNNYNIDGLESFIEFIQKESLNFKINLSRTNIYSKDSVLQEDKIIAGMKKIFKAIEDNPNSIPVDDIFDEMSLEARHKTCGAGENYLVFNVDGSISKCQMQMDKPVATYHDEDPIAKIQADTRFVRSFDVDSIHECQECYIRYYCKGGCPLETFNHIGHYQAKSPHCNIYKNIFGDLMRLKGKQLQYLKK
;
A
#
# COMPACT_ATOMS: atom_id res chain seq x y z
N VAL A 1 0.38 9.85 4.20
CA VAL A 1 -0.57 10.88 3.74
C VAL A 1 -1.86 10.72 4.52
N ASN A 2 -2.29 11.79 5.18
CA ASN A 2 -3.49 11.85 6.01
C ASN A 2 -4.24 13.16 5.76
N ASN A 3 -5.31 13.40 6.54
CA ASN A 3 -6.15 14.59 6.44
C ASN A 3 -5.39 15.90 6.69
N TYR A 4 -4.23 15.86 7.37
CA TYR A 4 -3.47 17.03 7.80
C TYR A 4 -2.35 17.42 6.84
N ASN A 5 -1.70 16.44 6.20
CA ASN A 5 -0.53 16.70 5.35
C ASN A 5 -0.79 16.65 3.84
N ILE A 6 -1.97 16.20 3.41
CA ILE A 6 -2.29 16.11 1.97
C ILE A 6 -2.19 17.46 1.26
N ASP A 7 -2.55 18.56 1.91
CA ASP A 7 -2.55 19.91 1.30
C ASP A 7 -1.13 20.43 1.04
N GLY A 8 -0.13 19.97 1.79
CA GLY A 8 1.28 20.37 1.63
C GLY A 8 2.09 19.45 0.71
N LEU A 9 1.47 18.40 0.16
CA LEU A 9 2.20 17.37 -0.56
C LEU A 9 2.59 17.81 -1.98
N GLU A 10 1.89 18.77 -2.58
CA GLU A 10 2.23 19.34 -3.89
C GLU A 10 3.60 20.04 -3.87
N SER A 11 3.80 20.99 -2.95
CA SER A 11 5.09 21.69 -2.81
C SER A 11 6.22 20.76 -2.35
N PHE A 12 5.90 19.72 -1.57
CA PHE A 12 6.87 18.69 -1.23
C PHE A 12 7.31 17.89 -2.46
N ILE A 13 6.41 17.57 -3.39
CA ILE A 13 6.74 16.87 -4.63
C ILE A 13 7.64 17.75 -5.51
N GLU A 14 7.36 19.03 -5.66
CA GLU A 14 8.25 19.97 -6.37
C GLU A 14 9.67 19.96 -5.80
N PHE A 15 9.79 19.96 -4.46
CA PHE A 15 11.09 19.82 -3.79
C PHE A 15 11.76 18.48 -4.09
N ILE A 16 11.03 17.37 -3.98
CA ILE A 16 11.55 16.02 -4.29
C ILE A 16 12.08 15.95 -5.74
N GLN A 17 11.36 16.55 -6.70
CA GLN A 17 11.78 16.59 -8.10
C GLN A 17 13.04 17.44 -8.29
N LYS A 18 13.12 18.60 -7.65
CA LYS A 18 14.29 19.49 -7.71
C LYS A 18 15.55 18.81 -7.16
N GLU A 19 15.42 18.10 -6.04
CA GLU A 19 16.55 17.43 -5.37
C GLU A 19 16.82 16.02 -5.91
N SER A 20 16.06 15.56 -6.91
CA SER A 20 16.18 14.21 -7.51
C SER A 20 16.09 13.08 -6.47
N LEU A 21 15.14 13.21 -5.53
CA LEU A 21 14.93 12.25 -4.45
C LEU A 21 13.92 11.18 -4.83
N ASN A 22 14.14 9.96 -4.36
CA ASN A 22 13.13 8.90 -4.44
C ASN A 22 12.10 9.08 -3.33
N PHE A 23 10.82 8.90 -3.66
CA PHE A 23 9.73 8.99 -2.69
C PHE A 23 8.60 8.01 -2.99
N LYS A 24 7.91 7.58 -1.94
CA LYS A 24 6.69 6.78 -2.00
C LYS A 24 5.59 7.38 -1.14
N ILE A 25 4.39 7.42 -1.68
CA ILE A 25 3.16 7.84 -1.03
C ILE A 25 2.56 6.65 -0.30
N ASN A 26 2.52 6.73 1.03
CA ASN A 26 1.82 5.77 1.87
C ASN A 26 0.57 6.45 2.43
N LEU A 27 -0.62 5.86 2.29
CA LEU A 27 -1.80 6.35 3.01
C LEU A 27 -1.62 6.04 4.50
N SER A 28 -2.04 6.94 5.38
CA SER A 28 -1.92 6.70 6.82
C SER A 28 -2.78 5.52 7.22
N ARG A 29 -2.19 4.67 8.06
CA ARG A 29 -2.83 3.50 8.66
C ARG A 29 -3.23 3.82 10.09
N THR A 30 -4.36 3.28 10.50
CA THR A 30 -4.81 3.37 11.88
C THR A 30 -3.97 2.46 12.78
N ASN A 31 -3.52 3.00 13.92
CA ASN A 31 -2.87 2.23 14.97
C ASN A 31 -3.24 2.77 16.36
N ILE A 32 -2.88 2.02 17.41
CA ILE A 32 -3.23 2.33 18.80
C ILE A 32 -2.62 3.65 19.35
N TYR A 33 -1.63 4.20 18.66
CA TYR A 33 -0.94 5.45 19.02
C TYR A 33 -1.35 6.65 18.16
N SER A 34 -1.90 6.41 16.97
CA SER A 34 -2.42 7.46 16.10
C SER A 34 -3.82 7.85 16.58
N LYS A 35 -3.98 9.10 17.01
CA LYS A 35 -5.31 9.68 17.33
C LYS A 35 -6.18 9.95 16.09
N ASP A 36 -5.69 9.64 14.88
CA ASP A 36 -6.23 10.22 13.67
C ASP A 36 -7.34 9.38 13.01
N SER A 37 -8.43 10.11 12.85
CA SER A 37 -9.68 9.87 12.15
C SER A 37 -9.53 9.14 10.81
N VAL A 38 -10.56 8.35 10.49
CA VAL A 38 -10.95 7.96 9.13
C VAL A 38 -10.55 9.01 8.10
N LEU A 39 -9.85 8.59 7.04
CA LEU A 39 -9.46 9.47 5.95
C LEU A 39 -10.68 10.13 5.32
N GLN A 40 -10.62 11.45 5.12
CA GLN A 40 -11.60 12.18 4.33
C GLN A 40 -11.31 11.88 2.85
N GLU A 41 -11.93 10.82 2.32
CA GLU A 41 -11.61 10.27 1.00
C GLU A 41 -11.61 11.34 -0.09
N ASP A 42 -12.60 12.22 -0.14
CA ASP A 42 -12.68 13.30 -1.14
C ASP A 42 -11.49 14.26 -1.06
N LYS A 43 -11.07 14.61 0.16
CA LYS A 43 -9.90 15.46 0.38
C LYS A 43 -8.63 14.76 -0.11
N ILE A 44 -8.47 13.48 0.23
CA ILE A 44 -7.33 12.67 -0.20
C ILE A 44 -7.32 12.54 -1.73
N ILE A 45 -8.44 12.21 -2.35
CA ILE A 45 -8.57 12.07 -3.81
C ILE A 45 -8.21 13.39 -4.50
N ALA A 46 -8.76 14.51 -4.03
CA ALA A 46 -8.48 15.83 -4.61
C ALA A 46 -6.98 16.18 -4.50
N GLY A 47 -6.36 15.92 -3.36
CA GLY A 47 -4.93 16.15 -3.18
C GLY A 47 -4.06 15.24 -4.05
N MET A 48 -4.38 13.96 -4.16
CA MET A 48 -3.67 13.02 -5.05
C MET A 48 -3.71 13.48 -6.51
N LYS A 49 -4.86 13.99 -6.97
CA LYS A 49 -4.97 14.52 -8.34
C LYS A 49 -4.10 15.76 -8.58
N LYS A 50 -3.94 16.63 -7.58
CA LYS A 50 -3.00 17.77 -7.65
C LYS A 50 -1.56 17.29 -7.75
N ILE A 51 -1.18 16.33 -6.92
CA ILE A 51 0.17 15.73 -6.94
C ILE A 51 0.48 15.13 -8.30
N PHE A 52 -0.43 14.33 -8.87
CA PHE A 52 -0.22 13.76 -10.19
C PHE A 52 -0.01 14.83 -11.25
N LYS A 53 -0.78 15.93 -11.20
CA LYS A 53 -0.62 17.07 -12.11
C LYS A 53 0.77 17.72 -11.98
N ALA A 54 1.26 17.94 -10.76
CA ALA A 54 2.61 18.48 -10.54
C ALA A 54 3.71 17.57 -11.11
N ILE A 55 3.50 16.25 -11.09
CA ILE A 55 4.46 15.28 -11.66
C ILE A 55 4.47 15.32 -13.21
N GLU A 56 3.38 15.76 -13.86
CA GLU A 56 3.27 15.73 -15.33
C GLU A 56 4.32 16.58 -16.05
N ASP A 57 4.88 17.61 -15.40
CA ASP A 57 5.89 18.50 -15.98
C ASP A 57 7.27 17.83 -16.09
N ASN A 58 7.55 16.89 -15.18
CA ASN A 58 8.77 16.08 -15.20
C ASN A 58 8.47 14.64 -14.73
N PRO A 59 7.79 13.81 -15.55
CA PRO A 59 7.28 12.52 -15.10
C PRO A 59 8.36 11.45 -14.85
N ASN A 60 9.60 11.69 -15.29
CA ASN A 60 10.73 10.79 -15.06
C ASN A 60 11.43 11.02 -13.71
N SER A 61 11.07 12.08 -12.99
CA SER A 61 11.62 12.39 -11.67
C SER A 61 11.19 11.41 -10.57
N ILE A 62 10.14 10.62 -10.80
CA ILE A 62 9.54 9.73 -9.79
C ILE A 62 9.16 8.39 -10.44
N PRO A 63 9.32 7.25 -9.73
CA PRO A 63 8.86 5.95 -10.22
C PRO A 63 7.32 5.82 -10.17
N VAL A 64 6.64 6.28 -11.21
CA VAL A 64 5.16 6.25 -11.32
C VAL A 64 4.55 4.86 -11.09
N ASP A 65 5.23 3.78 -11.51
CA ASP A 65 4.72 2.40 -11.38
C ASP A 65 4.56 1.92 -9.93
N ASP A 66 5.29 2.53 -9.00
CA ASP A 66 5.41 2.09 -7.61
C ASP A 66 5.40 3.30 -6.65
N ILE A 67 4.72 4.38 -7.06
CA ILE A 67 4.59 5.61 -6.29
C ILE A 67 3.74 5.40 -5.03
N PHE A 68 2.85 4.40 -5.02
CA PHE A 68 2.06 4.01 -3.85
C PHE A 68 2.59 2.72 -3.23
N ASP A 69 2.42 2.57 -1.92
CA ASP A 69 2.82 1.38 -1.18
C ASP A 69 1.90 0.17 -1.44
N GLU A 70 0.59 0.41 -1.46
CA GLU A 70 -0.41 -0.64 -1.62
C GLU A 70 -0.95 -0.75 -3.05
N MET A 71 -0.64 0.21 -3.93
CA MET A 71 -1.03 0.18 -5.34
C MET A 71 0.20 0.27 -6.25
N SER A 72 0.28 -0.62 -7.23
CA SER A 72 1.34 -0.60 -8.24
C SER A 72 0.73 -0.80 -9.62
N LEU A 73 1.40 -0.30 -10.66
CA LEU A 73 1.06 -0.57 -12.06
C LEU A 73 1.54 -1.95 -12.53
N GLU A 74 2.28 -2.67 -11.70
CA GLU A 74 2.51 -4.10 -11.88
C GLU A 74 1.35 -4.90 -11.27
N ALA A 75 0.63 -5.61 -12.13
CA ALA A 75 -0.48 -6.46 -11.71
C ALA A 75 0.02 -7.63 -10.83
N ARG A 76 -0.56 -7.79 -9.63
CA ARG A 76 -0.27 -8.89 -8.69
C ARG A 76 -1.55 -9.36 -8.00
N HIS A 77 -1.55 -10.61 -7.52
CA HIS A 77 -2.68 -11.19 -6.79
C HIS A 77 -2.74 -10.79 -5.31
N LYS A 78 -1.60 -10.42 -4.71
CA LYS A 78 -1.47 -10.16 -3.27
C LYS A 78 -0.71 -8.87 -3.02
N THR A 79 -1.07 -8.16 -1.94
CA THR A 79 -0.44 -6.87 -1.61
C THR A 79 0.97 -7.02 -1.03
N CYS A 80 1.21 -8.10 -0.27
CA CYS A 80 2.47 -8.37 0.43
C CYS A 80 2.66 -9.88 0.66
N GLY A 81 3.78 -10.29 1.25
CA GLY A 81 4.09 -11.70 1.52
C GLY A 81 3.71 -12.21 2.91
N ALA A 82 3.02 -11.40 3.73
CA ALA A 82 2.69 -11.74 5.12
C ALA A 82 1.95 -13.08 5.21
N GLY A 83 2.44 -14.02 6.01
CA GLY A 83 1.85 -15.35 6.12
C GLY A 83 2.23 -16.34 5.02
N GLU A 84 3.15 -15.99 4.10
CA GLU A 84 3.58 -16.88 3.01
C GLU A 84 5.09 -16.93 2.83
N ASN A 85 5.70 -15.81 2.42
CA ASN A 85 7.12 -15.70 2.10
C ASN A 85 7.75 -14.42 2.69
N TYR A 86 7.18 -13.94 3.79
CA TYR A 86 7.65 -12.76 4.53
C TYR A 86 7.84 -13.11 6.01
N LEU A 87 9.05 -12.86 6.51
CA LEU A 87 9.46 -13.13 7.88
C LEU A 87 9.88 -11.81 8.53
N VAL A 88 9.50 -11.60 9.79
CA VAL A 88 10.01 -10.49 10.59
C VAL A 88 10.68 -11.04 11.83
N PHE A 89 12.00 -10.91 11.89
CA PHE A 89 12.80 -11.29 13.04
C PHE A 89 12.78 -10.17 14.09
N ASN A 90 12.35 -10.52 15.30
CA ASN A 90 12.49 -9.69 16.48
C ASN A 90 13.91 -9.81 17.04
N VAL A 91 14.31 -8.87 17.89
CA VAL A 91 15.65 -8.83 18.50
C VAL A 91 15.95 -10.02 19.41
N ASP A 92 14.92 -10.69 19.94
CA ASP A 92 15.02 -11.90 20.75
C ASP A 92 15.07 -13.19 19.90
N GLY A 93 15.04 -13.06 18.58
CA GLY A 93 15.02 -14.17 17.64
C GLY A 93 13.64 -14.77 17.38
N SER A 94 12.57 -14.28 18.03
CA SER A 94 11.21 -14.65 17.66
C SER A 94 10.84 -14.10 16.28
N ILE A 95 9.93 -14.76 15.58
CA ILE A 95 9.57 -14.43 14.19
C ILE A 95 8.07 -14.20 14.08
N SER A 96 7.69 -13.04 13.56
CA SER A 96 6.33 -12.60 13.29
C SER A 96 6.03 -12.55 11.79
N LYS A 97 4.75 -12.57 11.43
CA LYS A 97 4.31 -12.56 10.01
C LYS A 97 4.30 -11.18 9.36
N CYS A 98 4.39 -10.11 10.14
CA CYS A 98 4.27 -8.73 9.68
C CYS A 98 4.99 -7.78 10.65
N GLN A 99 5.65 -6.75 10.13
CA GLN A 99 6.37 -5.78 10.95
C GLN A 99 5.41 -4.92 11.80
N MET A 100 4.15 -4.84 11.38
CA MET A 100 3.11 -4.13 12.13
C MET A 100 2.46 -4.99 13.24
N GLN A 101 2.80 -6.28 13.33
CA GLN A 101 2.37 -7.19 14.40
C GLN A 101 3.58 -7.94 14.98
N MET A 102 4.69 -7.23 15.20
CA MET A 102 5.91 -7.81 15.77
C MET A 102 5.68 -8.43 17.16
N ASP A 103 4.68 -7.93 17.90
CA ASP A 103 4.22 -8.45 19.19
C ASP A 103 3.46 -9.79 19.10
N LYS A 104 3.23 -10.30 17.88
CA LYS A 104 2.53 -11.56 17.61
C LYS A 104 3.45 -12.61 16.94
N PRO A 105 4.48 -13.11 17.63
CA PRO A 105 5.36 -14.13 17.07
C PRO A 105 4.62 -15.45 16.85
N VAL A 106 4.99 -16.14 15.77
CA VAL A 106 4.43 -17.46 15.39
C VAL A 106 5.51 -18.52 15.17
N ALA A 107 6.78 -18.11 15.05
CA ALA A 107 7.95 -18.96 14.88
C ALA A 107 9.16 -18.36 15.61
N THR A 108 10.31 -19.02 15.56
CA THR A 108 11.60 -18.57 16.10
C THR A 108 12.75 -19.02 15.21
N TYR A 109 13.90 -18.36 15.31
CA TYR A 109 15.12 -18.71 14.56
C TYR A 109 15.67 -20.12 14.86
N HIS A 110 15.23 -20.75 15.94
CA HIS A 110 15.55 -22.14 16.26
C HIS A 110 14.70 -23.18 15.50
N ASP A 111 13.64 -22.75 14.81
CA ASP A 111 12.81 -23.64 14.04
C ASP A 111 13.57 -24.16 12.82
N GLU A 112 13.45 -25.47 12.55
CA GLU A 112 14.07 -26.10 11.38
C GLU A 112 13.57 -25.49 10.07
N ASP A 113 12.26 -25.21 10.00
CA ASP A 113 11.62 -24.51 8.88
C ASP A 113 10.63 -23.44 9.42
N PRO A 114 11.11 -22.21 9.68
CA PRO A 114 10.24 -21.13 10.14
C PRO A 114 9.25 -20.67 9.06
N ILE A 115 9.55 -20.88 7.76
CA ILE A 115 8.66 -20.50 6.67
C ILE A 115 7.44 -21.43 6.67
N ALA A 116 7.63 -22.74 6.78
CA ALA A 116 6.54 -23.70 6.86
C ALA A 116 5.61 -23.41 8.06
N LYS A 117 6.19 -23.01 9.21
CA LYS A 117 5.39 -22.59 10.37
C LYS A 117 4.56 -21.34 10.10
N ILE A 118 5.13 -20.35 9.43
CA ILE A 118 4.37 -19.14 9.03
C ILE A 118 3.24 -19.48 8.06
N GLN A 119 3.49 -20.35 7.09
CA GLN A 119 2.49 -20.76 6.09
C GLN A 119 1.35 -21.58 6.71
N ALA A 120 1.64 -22.39 7.72
CA ALA A 120 0.65 -23.18 8.44
C ALA A 120 -0.18 -22.36 9.46
N ASP A 121 0.34 -21.22 9.93
CA ASP A 121 -0.31 -20.42 10.96
C ASP A 121 -1.44 -19.54 10.40
N THR A 122 -2.66 -19.77 10.91
CA THR A 122 -3.87 -19.04 10.52
C THR A 122 -4.24 -17.89 11.47
N ARG A 123 -3.48 -17.66 12.54
CA ARG A 123 -3.74 -16.58 13.53
C ARG A 123 -3.19 -15.26 12.99
N PHE A 124 -3.71 -14.10 13.44
CA PHE A 124 -3.15 -12.79 13.04
C PHE A 124 -3.15 -12.53 11.52
N VAL A 125 -2.45 -11.49 11.06
CA VAL A 125 -2.47 -11.06 9.66
C VAL A 125 -1.85 -12.09 8.72
N ARG A 126 -2.48 -12.24 7.55
CA ARG A 126 -1.92 -12.88 6.34
C ARG A 126 -2.36 -12.09 5.11
N SER A 127 -1.61 -12.19 4.02
CA SER A 127 -2.05 -11.70 2.71
C SER A 127 -3.08 -12.66 2.11
N PHE A 128 -4.04 -12.09 1.39
CA PHE A 128 -5.09 -12.83 0.69
C PHE A 128 -4.95 -12.60 -0.80
N ASP A 129 -5.22 -13.65 -1.57
CA ASP A 129 -5.42 -13.48 -3.01
C ASP A 129 -6.62 -12.57 -3.22
N VAL A 130 -6.48 -11.55 -4.05
CA VAL A 130 -7.55 -10.61 -4.34
C VAL A 130 -8.77 -11.29 -4.97
N ASP A 131 -8.58 -12.40 -5.66
CA ASP A 131 -9.68 -13.20 -6.24
C ASP A 131 -10.48 -13.96 -5.16
N SER A 132 -9.92 -14.10 -3.95
CA SER A 132 -10.61 -14.67 -2.79
C SER A 132 -11.44 -13.64 -2.00
N ILE A 133 -11.34 -12.34 -2.32
CA ILE A 133 -12.10 -11.28 -1.64
C ILE A 133 -13.35 -10.98 -2.47
N HIS A 134 -14.53 -11.29 -1.93
CA HIS A 134 -15.80 -11.23 -2.67
C HIS A 134 -16.06 -9.88 -3.34
N GLU A 135 -15.83 -8.77 -2.63
CA GLU A 135 -16.06 -7.42 -3.14
C GLU A 135 -15.03 -6.97 -4.20
N CYS A 136 -13.94 -7.73 -4.36
CA CYS A 136 -12.87 -7.44 -5.32
C CYS A 136 -12.97 -8.25 -6.62
N GLN A 137 -13.70 -9.37 -6.64
CA GLN A 137 -13.76 -10.29 -7.80
C GLN A 137 -14.15 -9.58 -9.11
N GLU A 138 -15.15 -8.69 -9.05
CA GLU A 138 -15.63 -7.93 -10.21
C GLU A 138 -14.96 -6.55 -10.34
N CYS A 139 -13.94 -6.24 -9.54
CA CYS A 139 -13.26 -4.95 -9.58
C CYS A 139 -12.20 -4.90 -10.68
N TYR A 140 -12.30 -3.92 -11.58
CA TYR A 140 -11.40 -3.75 -12.72
C TYR A 140 -9.96 -3.36 -12.35
N ILE A 141 -9.73 -2.85 -11.13
CA ILE A 141 -8.37 -2.49 -10.64
C ILE A 141 -7.78 -3.51 -9.66
N ARG A 142 -8.44 -4.66 -9.46
CA ARG A 142 -8.15 -5.57 -8.34
C ARG A 142 -6.68 -6.01 -8.26
N TYR A 143 -6.03 -6.24 -9.39
CA TYR A 143 -4.62 -6.65 -9.41
C TYR A 143 -3.62 -5.50 -9.24
N TYR A 144 -4.07 -4.25 -9.34
CA TYR A 144 -3.22 -3.07 -9.15
C TYR A 144 -3.25 -2.59 -7.70
N CYS A 145 -4.43 -2.58 -7.06
CA CYS A 145 -4.55 -2.29 -5.62
C CYS A 145 -4.37 -3.52 -4.72
N LYS A 146 -4.45 -4.74 -5.30
CA LYS A 146 -4.15 -6.03 -4.66
C LYS A 146 -4.95 -6.29 -3.36
N GLY A 147 -6.12 -5.67 -3.23
CA GLY A 147 -6.97 -5.75 -2.03
C GLY A 147 -6.54 -4.85 -0.86
N GLY A 148 -5.42 -4.12 -0.95
CA GLY A 148 -4.85 -3.31 0.14
C GLY A 148 -4.34 -4.13 1.34
N CYS A 149 -3.88 -3.45 2.39
CA CYS A 149 -3.33 -4.09 3.59
C CYS A 149 -4.42 -4.82 4.42
N PRO A 150 -4.32 -6.15 4.62
CA PRO A 150 -5.33 -6.88 5.40
C PRO A 150 -5.36 -6.47 6.88
N LEU A 151 -4.24 -6.02 7.44
CA LEU A 151 -4.22 -5.51 8.82
C LEU A 151 -5.02 -4.21 8.94
N GLU A 152 -4.93 -3.33 7.95
CA GLU A 152 -5.72 -2.10 7.93
C GLU A 152 -7.21 -2.42 7.77
N THR A 153 -7.55 -3.37 6.90
CA THR A 153 -8.91 -3.90 6.77
C THR A 153 -9.44 -4.44 8.10
N PHE A 154 -8.64 -5.22 8.83
CA PHE A 154 -9.01 -5.73 10.14
C PHE A 154 -9.24 -4.62 11.17
N ASN A 155 -8.37 -3.60 11.21
CA ASN A 155 -8.52 -2.48 12.14
C ASN A 155 -9.79 -1.67 11.90
N HIS A 156 -10.26 -1.58 10.65
CA HIS A 156 -11.47 -0.83 10.29
C HIS A 156 -12.76 -1.65 10.37
N ILE A 157 -12.72 -2.93 10.01
CA ILE A 157 -13.92 -3.76 9.73
C ILE A 157 -14.00 -4.99 10.65
N GLY A 158 -12.91 -5.35 11.33
CA GLY A 158 -12.86 -6.49 12.27
C GLY A 158 -12.60 -7.85 11.64
N HIS A 159 -12.32 -7.93 10.33
CA HIS A 159 -11.88 -9.15 9.65
C HIS A 159 -10.86 -8.83 8.54
N TYR A 160 -9.95 -9.77 8.27
CA TYR A 160 -8.83 -9.53 7.34
C TYR A 160 -9.21 -9.61 5.85
N GLN A 161 -10.16 -10.48 5.51
CA GLN A 161 -10.54 -10.80 4.12
C GLN A 161 -11.77 -9.98 3.72
N ALA A 162 -11.55 -8.70 3.43
CA ALA A 162 -12.53 -7.74 2.92
C ALA A 162 -11.83 -6.77 1.97
N LYS A 163 -12.60 -5.97 1.24
CA LYS A 163 -12.00 -4.85 0.48
C LYS A 163 -11.27 -3.88 1.42
N SER A 164 -10.17 -3.31 0.93
CA SER A 164 -9.45 -2.23 1.61
C SER A 164 -10.38 -1.07 2.02
N PRO A 165 -10.18 -0.47 3.20
CA PRO A 165 -10.84 0.78 3.58
C PRO A 165 -10.46 1.96 2.66
N HIS A 166 -9.39 1.84 1.88
CA HIS A 166 -8.97 2.84 0.88
C HIS A 166 -9.48 2.54 -0.54
N CYS A 167 -10.41 1.57 -0.70
CA CYS A 167 -10.89 1.12 -2.01
C CYS A 167 -11.45 2.26 -2.87
N ASN A 168 -12.22 3.18 -2.28
CA ASN A 168 -12.77 4.32 -3.02
C ASN A 168 -11.67 5.27 -3.49
N ILE A 169 -10.67 5.55 -2.64
CA ILE A 169 -9.50 6.37 -3.02
C ILE A 169 -8.80 5.75 -4.21
N TYR A 170 -8.41 4.46 -4.14
CA TYR A 170 -7.70 3.78 -5.23
C TYR A 170 -8.47 3.81 -6.55
N LYS A 171 -9.78 3.52 -6.52
CA LYS A 171 -10.64 3.57 -7.71
C LYS A 171 -10.68 4.96 -8.37
N ASN A 172 -10.74 6.01 -7.56
CA ASN A 172 -10.86 7.38 -8.06
C ASN A 172 -9.54 8.01 -8.53
N ILE A 173 -8.40 7.43 -8.17
CA ILE A 173 -7.08 7.92 -8.59
C ILE A 173 -6.43 7.05 -9.68
N PHE A 174 -6.89 5.81 -9.88
CA PHE A 174 -6.27 4.86 -10.82
C PHE A 174 -6.21 5.39 -12.26
N GLY A 175 -7.30 5.99 -12.77
CA GLY A 175 -7.31 6.55 -14.12
C GLY A 175 -6.29 7.69 -14.30
N ASP A 176 -6.13 8.54 -13.30
CA ASP A 176 -5.13 9.61 -13.32
C ASP A 176 -3.70 9.06 -13.26
N LEU A 177 -3.47 8.01 -12.46
CA LEU A 177 -2.18 7.33 -12.39
C LEU A 177 -1.81 6.68 -13.74
N MET A 178 -2.76 6.02 -14.40
CA MET A 178 -2.55 5.44 -15.74
C MET A 178 -2.24 6.53 -16.78
N ARG A 179 -2.92 7.68 -16.72
CA ARG A 179 -2.61 8.84 -17.56
C ARG A 179 -1.20 9.36 -17.32
N LEU A 180 -0.79 9.48 -16.06
CA LEU A 180 0.56 9.92 -15.69
C LEU A 180 1.63 8.95 -16.22
N LYS A 181 1.39 7.64 -16.11
CA LYS A 181 2.27 6.63 -16.70
C LYS A 181 2.35 6.76 -18.23
N GLY A 182 1.23 7.00 -18.89
CA GLY A 182 1.21 7.28 -20.33
C GLY A 182 2.10 8.48 -20.70
N LYS A 183 2.05 9.56 -19.94
CA LYS A 183 2.93 10.73 -20.13
C LYS A 183 4.41 10.40 -19.88
N GLN A 184 4.73 9.63 -18.84
CA GLN A 184 6.08 9.17 -18.57
C GLN A 184 6.67 8.41 -19.77
N LEU A 185 5.90 7.47 -20.33
CA LEU A 185 6.31 6.70 -21.51
C LEU A 185 6.49 7.57 -22.77
N GLN A 186 5.70 8.63 -22.94
CA GLN A 186 5.88 9.59 -24.03
C GLN A 186 7.16 10.43 -23.84
N TYR A 187 7.49 10.80 -22.60
CA TYR A 187 8.68 11.58 -22.30
C TYR A 187 9.96 10.80 -22.60
N LEU A 188 10.00 9.49 -22.32
CA LEU A 188 11.14 8.61 -22.63
C LEU A 188 11.44 8.45 -24.13
N LYS A 189 10.52 8.86 -25.02
CA LYS A 189 10.72 8.82 -26.48
C LYS A 189 11.36 10.09 -27.06
N LYS A 190 11.51 11.14 -26.25
CA LYS A 190 12.20 12.38 -26.64
C LYS A 190 13.67 12.28 -26.26
#